data_AF-A0A0D2GMT7-F1
#
_entry.id   AF-A0A0D2GMT7-F1
#
_cell.length_a   1.000
_cell.length_b   1.000
_cell.length_c   1.000
_cell.angle_alpha   90.00
_cell.angle_beta   90.00
_cell.angle_gamma   90.00
#
_symmetry.space_group_name_H-M   'P 1'
#
loop_
_entity.id
_entity.type
_entity.pdbx_description
1 polymer ?
#
loop_
_entity_poly.entity_id
_entity_poly.type
_entity_poly.pdbx_seq_one_letter_code
_entity_poly.pdbx_strand_id
1 'polypeptide(L)'
;MTGPFNDAASLISILHHIRDVLSEDAELSHRVGLQIKETGQNEKRRYDQLLNYQGPDDTTLTLLQENHTMIRRCTCILLYEFQARHRHLPLDHPDVIRPLTEIISNCTLPKIRNTIKHMITVGSRLKNLEKVFGPGVAVVVGCDIAESTWSKVLPKKDDKFNKVIDHWRSTSLPELARKYASMQSTVIESQLCIFERLMLTWPGV
;
A
#
# COMPACT_ATOMS: atom_id res chain seq x y z
N MET A 1 -6.69 1.07 47.09
CA MET A 1 -5.96 2.20 46.49
C MET A 1 -6.45 2.36 45.06
N THR A 2 -7.48 3.18 44.85
CA THR A 2 -7.93 3.61 43.53
C THR A 2 -6.93 4.63 43.01
N GLY A 3 -6.07 4.22 42.08
CA GLY A 3 -4.99 5.07 41.57
C GLY A 3 -5.53 6.36 40.91
N PRO A 4 -4.85 7.50 41.05
CA PRO A 4 -5.36 8.83 40.68
C PRO A 4 -5.41 9.13 39.16
N PHE A 5 -5.49 8.12 38.29
CA PHE A 5 -5.45 8.30 36.83
C PHE A 5 -6.61 7.63 36.08
N ASN A 6 -7.78 7.45 36.72
CA ASN A 6 -8.87 6.70 36.10
C ASN A 6 -9.87 7.51 35.25
N ASP A 7 -9.67 8.82 35.07
CA ASP A 7 -10.50 9.61 34.15
C ASP A 7 -9.74 9.89 32.85
N ALA A 8 -10.11 9.18 31.79
CA ALA A 8 -9.68 9.50 30.43
C ALA A 8 -9.94 10.97 30.07
N ALA A 9 -10.99 11.57 30.64
CA ALA A 9 -11.31 13.00 30.50
C ALA A 9 -10.21 13.91 31.07
N SER A 10 -9.66 13.57 32.24
CA SER A 10 -8.55 14.31 32.86
C SER A 10 -7.28 14.23 32.00
N LEU A 11 -6.99 13.06 31.44
CA LEU A 11 -5.85 12.88 30.54
C LEU A 11 -6.02 13.67 29.23
N ILE A 12 -7.22 13.69 28.66
CA ILE A 12 -7.55 14.51 27.47
C ILE A 12 -7.37 16.01 27.77
N SER A 13 -7.85 16.48 28.94
CA SER A 13 -7.70 17.88 29.36
C SER A 13 -6.22 18.28 29.50
N ILE A 14 -5.40 17.43 30.12
CA ILE A 14 -3.95 17.66 30.24
C ILE A 14 -3.28 17.69 28.85
N LEU A 15 -3.65 16.77 27.95
CA LEU A 15 -3.11 16.74 26.59
C LEU A 15 -3.49 17.99 25.79
N HIS A 16 -4.72 18.50 25.94
CA HIS A 16 -5.12 19.77 25.33
C HIS A 16 -4.31 20.93 25.90
N HIS A 17 -4.12 20.99 27.21
CA HIS A 17 -3.32 22.05 27.82
C HIS A 17 -1.85 22.02 27.36
N ILE A 18 -1.23 20.84 27.32
CA ILE A 18 0.13 20.67 26.77
C ILE A 18 0.16 21.13 25.31
N ARG A 19 -0.85 20.78 24.51
CA ARG A 19 -0.95 21.21 23.11
C ARG A 19 -1.02 22.73 22.99
N ASP A 20 -1.86 23.37 23.79
CA ASP A 20 -2.06 24.81 23.72
C ASP A 20 -0.75 25.53 24.11
N VAL A 21 -0.07 25.10 25.19
CA VAL A 21 1.27 25.62 25.58
C VAL A 21 2.31 25.41 24.48
N LEU A 22 2.39 24.21 23.88
CA LEU A 22 3.34 23.92 22.80
C LEU A 22 2.98 24.62 21.48
N SER A 23 1.75 25.12 21.32
CA SER A 23 1.34 25.90 20.15
C SER A 23 1.69 27.38 20.27
N GLU A 24 1.79 27.89 21.50
CA GLU A 24 2.19 29.27 21.79
C GLU A 24 3.72 29.46 21.77
N ASP A 25 4.49 28.43 22.13
CA ASP A 25 5.95 28.49 22.20
C ASP A 25 6.62 27.55 21.18
N ALA A 26 7.00 28.11 20.02
CA ALA A 26 7.66 27.37 18.95
C ALA A 26 9.05 26.85 19.34
N GLU A 27 9.78 27.55 20.21
CA GLU A 27 11.10 27.10 20.69
C GLU A 27 10.93 25.89 21.60
N LEU A 28 10.01 25.96 22.56
CA LEU A 28 9.67 24.84 23.43
C LEU A 28 9.15 23.65 22.62
N SER A 29 8.24 23.87 21.67
CA SER A 29 7.74 22.85 20.75
C SER A 29 8.88 22.12 20.02
N HIS A 30 9.85 22.89 19.52
CA HIS A 30 11.03 22.33 18.86
C HIS A 30 11.91 21.54 19.83
N ARG A 31 12.15 22.05 21.05
CA ARG A 31 13.00 21.40 22.06
C ARG A 31 12.39 20.11 22.64
N VAL A 32 11.07 20.07 22.80
CA VAL A 32 10.35 18.88 23.29
C VAL A 32 10.23 17.83 22.17
N GLY A 33 10.36 18.23 20.90
CA GLY A 33 10.23 17.34 19.74
C GLY A 33 8.82 16.77 19.57
N LEU A 34 7.85 17.27 20.34
CA LEU A 34 6.48 16.77 20.37
C LEU A 34 5.64 17.54 19.37
N GLN A 35 5.65 17.10 18.10
CA GLN A 35 4.68 17.58 17.13
C GLN A 35 3.33 16.92 17.39
N ILE A 36 2.46 17.58 18.16
CA ILE A 36 1.05 17.18 18.26
C ILE A 36 0.37 17.55 16.95
N LYS A 37 0.42 16.64 15.98
CA LYS A 37 -0.41 16.73 14.78
C LYS A 37 -1.84 16.42 15.20
N GLU A 38 -2.80 17.24 14.80
CA GLU A 38 -4.21 16.90 15.05
C GLU A 38 -4.49 15.52 14.44
N THR A 39 -5.17 14.66 15.19
CA THR A 39 -5.62 13.37 14.71
C THR A 39 -6.37 13.57 13.40
N GLY A 40 -5.88 12.97 12.31
CA GLY A 40 -6.48 13.07 10.99
C GLY A 40 -5.82 14.07 10.03
N GLN A 41 -4.93 14.97 10.45
CA GLN A 41 -4.22 15.88 9.52
C GLN A 41 -3.42 15.12 8.45
N ASN A 42 -2.72 14.06 8.84
CA ASN A 42 -1.98 13.21 7.89
C ASN A 42 -2.93 12.48 6.92
N GLU A 43 -4.12 12.08 7.37
CA GLU A 43 -5.12 11.44 6.52
C GLU A 43 -5.72 12.46 5.54
N LYS A 44 -6.06 13.67 6.02
CA LYS A 44 -6.54 14.78 5.21
C LYS A 44 -5.51 15.15 4.14
N ARG A 45 -4.24 15.36 4.50
CA ARG A 45 -3.17 15.64 3.53
C ARG A 45 -3.03 14.55 2.48
N ARG A 46 -3.10 13.28 2.89
CA ARG A 46 -3.04 12.14 1.96
C ARG A 46 -4.26 12.12 1.04
N TYR A 47 -5.45 12.41 1.56
CA TYR A 47 -6.67 12.52 0.77
C TYR A 47 -6.58 13.68 -0.24
N ASP A 48 -6.08 14.84 0.18
CA ASP A 48 -5.84 15.99 -0.68
C ASP A 48 -4.82 15.65 -1.77
N GLN A 49 -3.78 14.86 -1.47
CA GLN A 49 -2.85 14.37 -2.49
C GLN A 49 -3.54 13.47 -3.53
N LEU A 50 -4.48 12.62 -3.11
CA LEU A 50 -5.25 11.77 -4.04
C LEU A 50 -6.18 12.58 -4.94
N LEU A 51 -6.81 13.63 -4.40
CA LEU A 51 -7.69 14.53 -5.14
C LEU A 51 -6.93 15.50 -6.07
N ASN A 52 -5.65 15.74 -5.84
CA ASN A 52 -4.84 16.61 -6.70
C ASN A 52 -3.99 15.82 -7.71
N TYR A 53 -3.99 14.49 -7.66
CA TYR A 53 -3.24 13.67 -8.60
C TYR A 53 -3.75 13.85 -10.04
N GLN A 54 -2.83 14.05 -10.98
CA GLN A 54 -3.14 14.29 -12.41
C GLN A 54 -2.68 13.15 -13.34
N GLY A 55 -2.07 12.09 -12.77
CA GLY A 55 -1.32 11.10 -13.53
C GLY A 55 0.18 11.16 -13.20
N PRO A 56 0.97 10.17 -13.66
CA PRO A 56 2.41 10.13 -13.47
C PRO A 56 3.08 11.33 -14.18
N ASP A 57 4.03 11.97 -13.52
CA ASP A 57 4.93 12.94 -14.17
C ASP A 57 5.96 12.25 -15.10
N ASP A 58 6.68 13.04 -15.89
CA ASP A 58 7.66 12.55 -16.88
C ASP A 58 8.80 11.75 -16.24
N THR A 59 9.21 12.12 -15.02
CA THR A 59 10.25 11.40 -14.27
C THR A 59 9.74 10.02 -13.93
N THR A 60 8.49 9.93 -13.46
CA THR A 60 7.92 8.64 -13.12
C THR A 60 7.59 7.79 -14.33
N LEU A 61 7.19 8.38 -15.46
CA LEU A 61 7.09 7.65 -16.72
C LEU A 61 8.43 7.03 -17.14
N THR A 62 9.54 7.70 -16.89
CA THR A 62 10.89 7.18 -17.12
C THR A 62 11.22 6.03 -16.15
N LEU A 63 10.93 6.19 -14.85
CA LEU A 63 11.12 5.12 -13.85
C LEU A 63 10.25 3.89 -14.12
N LEU A 64 9.05 4.09 -14.68
CA LEU A 64 8.22 2.99 -15.16
C LEU A 64 8.90 2.25 -16.31
N GLN A 65 9.69 2.90 -17.16
CA GLN A 65 10.47 2.19 -18.17
C GLN A 65 11.63 1.38 -17.55
N GLU A 66 12.12 1.76 -16.37
CA GLU A 66 13.21 1.09 -15.63
C GLU A 66 12.77 -0.14 -14.79
N ASN A 67 11.50 -0.58 -14.89
CA ASN A 67 10.96 -1.88 -14.45
C ASN A 67 10.86 -2.20 -12.95
N HIS A 68 11.73 -1.70 -12.06
CA HIS A 68 11.80 -2.22 -10.67
C HIS A 68 10.52 -1.99 -9.84
N THR A 69 9.95 -0.79 -9.87
CA THR A 69 8.73 -0.45 -9.10
C THR A 69 7.51 -1.18 -9.63
N MET A 70 7.47 -1.41 -10.95
CA MET A 70 6.39 -2.15 -11.63
C MET A 70 6.39 -3.61 -11.23
N ILE A 71 7.56 -4.26 -11.25
CA ILE A 71 7.71 -5.68 -10.88
C ILE A 71 7.13 -5.89 -9.48
N ARG A 72 7.49 -5.05 -8.50
CA ARG A 72 6.96 -5.17 -7.13
C ARG A 72 5.43 -5.11 -7.07
N ARG A 73 4.78 -4.17 -7.78
CA ARG A 73 3.31 -4.05 -7.76
C ARG A 73 2.65 -5.23 -8.45
N CYS A 74 3.23 -5.71 -9.55
CA CYS A 74 2.79 -6.94 -10.21
C CYS A 74 2.96 -8.16 -9.28
N THR A 75 4.05 -8.24 -8.52
CA THR A 75 4.27 -9.28 -7.51
C THR A 75 3.22 -9.21 -6.39
N CYS A 76 2.81 -8.02 -5.95
CA CYS A 76 1.71 -7.89 -4.99
C CYS A 76 0.40 -8.48 -5.54
N ILE A 77 0.07 -8.20 -6.80
CA ILE A 77 -1.10 -8.79 -7.47
C ILE A 77 -0.95 -10.30 -7.58
N LEU A 78 0.21 -10.78 -8.04
CA LEU A 78 0.50 -12.20 -8.16
C LEU A 78 0.30 -12.93 -6.84
N LEU A 79 0.84 -12.41 -5.73
CA LEU A 79 0.68 -13.02 -4.41
C LEU A 79 -0.78 -13.06 -3.97
N TYR A 80 -1.53 -12.00 -4.27
CA TYR A 80 -2.96 -11.97 -4.00
C TYR A 80 -3.73 -13.01 -4.84
N GLU A 81 -3.45 -13.11 -6.14
CA GLU A 81 -4.10 -14.08 -7.03
C GLU A 81 -3.71 -15.52 -6.66
N PHE A 82 -2.44 -15.77 -6.36
CA PHE A 82 -1.95 -17.04 -5.88
C PHE A 82 -2.69 -17.46 -4.60
N GLN A 83 -2.75 -16.58 -3.59
CA GLN A 83 -3.51 -16.88 -2.37
C GLN A 83 -5.01 -17.10 -2.66
N ALA A 84 -5.59 -16.35 -3.61
CA ALA A 84 -6.98 -16.51 -3.98
C ALA A 84 -7.27 -17.87 -4.66
N ARG A 85 -6.32 -18.42 -5.43
CA ARG A 85 -6.37 -19.75 -6.06
C ARG A 85 -6.08 -20.88 -5.08
N HIS A 86 -5.14 -20.67 -4.16
CA HIS A 86 -4.68 -21.66 -3.20
C HIS A 86 -5.14 -21.33 -1.77
N ARG A 87 -6.43 -21.04 -1.56
CA ARG A 87 -6.95 -20.68 -0.22
C ARG A 87 -6.71 -21.74 0.87
N HIS A 88 -6.46 -22.98 0.46
CA HIS A 88 -6.13 -24.10 1.34
C HIS A 88 -4.68 -24.07 1.83
N LEU A 89 -3.78 -23.36 1.15
CA LEU A 89 -2.39 -23.17 1.57
C LEU A 89 -2.31 -21.91 2.43
N PRO A 90 -1.93 -22.04 3.71
CA PRO A 90 -1.73 -20.85 4.54
C PRO A 90 -0.48 -20.09 4.05
N LEU A 91 -0.45 -18.77 4.24
CA LEU A 91 0.67 -17.94 3.77
C LEU A 91 2.00 -18.26 4.42
N ASP A 92 1.96 -18.97 5.54
CA ASP A 92 3.13 -19.48 6.23
C ASP A 92 3.47 -20.92 5.89
N HIS A 93 2.80 -21.51 4.91
CA HIS A 93 3.22 -22.77 4.35
C HIS A 93 4.66 -22.63 3.86
N PRO A 94 5.56 -23.55 4.24
CA PRO A 94 6.96 -23.53 3.82
C PRO A 94 7.11 -23.39 2.29
N ASP A 95 6.22 -24.02 1.52
CA ASP A 95 6.24 -23.95 0.05
C ASP A 95 5.86 -22.59 -0.51
N VAL A 96 5.12 -21.77 0.24
CA VAL A 96 4.79 -20.38 -0.14
C VAL A 96 5.89 -19.42 0.32
N ILE A 97 6.39 -19.59 1.55
CA ILE A 97 7.40 -18.69 2.12
C ILE A 97 8.76 -18.85 1.41
N ARG A 98 9.20 -20.09 1.10
CA ARG A 98 10.59 -20.31 0.67
C ARG A 98 10.93 -19.69 -0.69
N PRO A 99 10.13 -19.83 -1.76
CA PRO A 99 10.41 -19.12 -3.01
C PRO A 99 10.49 -17.60 -2.81
N LEU A 100 9.71 -17.07 -1.86
CA LEU A 100 9.73 -15.65 -1.50
C LEU A 100 10.93 -15.26 -0.64
N THR A 101 11.50 -16.19 0.14
CA THR A 101 12.75 -15.95 0.87
C THR A 101 13.95 -15.79 -0.06
N GLU A 102 13.97 -16.50 -1.18
CA GLU A 102 15.00 -16.36 -2.21
C GLU A 102 14.94 -14.97 -2.88
N ILE A 103 13.73 -14.45 -3.05
CA ILE A 103 13.49 -13.10 -3.58
C ILE A 103 13.79 -12.01 -2.53
N ILE A 104 13.44 -12.26 -1.26
CA ILE A 104 13.59 -11.31 -0.15
C ILE A 104 14.79 -11.73 0.70
N SER A 105 15.99 -11.61 0.14
CA SER A 105 17.25 -11.95 0.83
C SER A 105 17.38 -11.24 2.20
N ASN A 106 18.01 -11.92 3.17
CA ASN A 106 18.42 -11.37 4.48
C ASN A 106 17.29 -10.90 5.42
N CYS A 107 16.10 -11.51 5.37
CA CYS A 107 15.01 -11.21 6.30
C CYS A 107 14.70 -12.38 7.24
N THR A 108 14.29 -12.09 8.48
CA THR A 108 13.79 -13.10 9.42
C THR A 108 12.43 -13.62 8.97
N LEU A 109 12.09 -14.88 9.29
CA LEU A 109 10.78 -15.47 8.93
C LEU A 109 9.58 -14.60 9.36
N PRO A 110 9.54 -13.98 10.56
CA PRO A 110 8.45 -13.08 10.94
C PRO A 110 8.36 -11.83 10.03
N LYS A 111 9.50 -11.26 9.63
CA LYS A 111 9.54 -10.11 8.73
C LYS A 111 9.05 -10.48 7.34
N ILE A 112 9.46 -11.64 6.82
CA ILE A 112 9.00 -12.17 5.53
C ILE A 112 7.48 -12.36 5.56
N ARG A 113 6.95 -13.01 6.60
CA ARG A 113 5.51 -13.23 6.77
C ARG A 113 4.72 -11.91 6.79
N ASN A 114 5.21 -10.90 7.51
CA ASN A 114 4.58 -9.59 7.55
C ASN A 114 4.63 -8.88 6.20
N THR A 115 5.77 -8.96 5.49
CA THR A 115 5.92 -8.43 4.14
C THR A 115 4.92 -9.09 3.18
N ILE A 116 4.80 -10.42 3.19
CA ILE A 116 3.87 -11.16 2.32
C ILE A 116 2.42 -10.75 2.61
N LYS A 117 2.00 -10.73 3.88
CA LYS A 117 0.66 -10.29 4.28
C LYS A 117 0.37 -8.86 3.81
N HIS A 118 1.35 -7.98 3.92
CA HIS A 118 1.26 -6.61 3.43
C HIS A 118 1.13 -6.56 1.90
N MET A 119 1.98 -7.27 1.17
CA MET A 119 1.94 -7.34 -0.30
C MET A 119 0.61 -7.88 -0.82
N ILE A 120 0.03 -8.89 -0.17
CA ILE A 120 -1.30 -9.42 -0.50
C ILE A 120 -2.40 -8.39 -0.25
N THR A 121 -2.32 -7.67 0.86
CA THR A 121 -3.27 -6.59 1.17
C THR A 121 -3.21 -5.52 0.09
N VAL A 122 -2.01 -5.17 -0.35
CA VAL A 122 -1.76 -4.22 -1.44
C VAL A 122 -2.27 -4.77 -2.77
N GLY A 123 -1.98 -6.02 -3.10
CA GLY A 123 -2.46 -6.71 -4.30
C GLY A 123 -3.98 -6.75 -4.39
N SER A 124 -4.67 -7.05 -3.27
CA SER A 124 -6.12 -7.00 -3.19
C SER A 124 -6.69 -5.61 -3.51
N ARG A 125 -6.02 -4.54 -3.04
CA ARG A 125 -6.41 -3.15 -3.33
C ARG A 125 -6.16 -2.80 -4.79
N LEU A 126 -5.02 -3.20 -5.35
CA LEU A 126 -4.71 -3.05 -6.77
C LEU A 126 -5.73 -3.76 -7.66
N LYS A 127 -6.13 -4.99 -7.34
CA LYS A 127 -7.21 -5.70 -8.05
C LYS A 127 -8.57 -5.00 -7.94
N ASN A 128 -8.85 -4.29 -6.84
CA ASN A 128 -10.06 -3.48 -6.76
C ASN A 128 -9.99 -2.25 -7.66
N LEU A 129 -8.82 -1.62 -7.80
CA LEU A 129 -8.61 -0.56 -8.79
C LEU A 129 -8.74 -1.09 -10.22
N GLU A 130 -8.23 -2.30 -10.51
CA GLU A 130 -8.38 -2.93 -11.83
C GLU A 130 -9.85 -3.15 -12.22
N LYS A 131 -10.74 -3.41 -11.26
CA LYS A 131 -12.18 -3.51 -11.54
C LYS A 131 -12.78 -2.19 -12.02
N VAL A 132 -12.14 -1.07 -11.73
CA VAL A 132 -12.62 0.27 -12.06
C VAL A 132 -11.94 0.82 -13.30
N PHE A 133 -10.62 0.69 -13.39
CA PHE A 133 -9.79 1.29 -14.44
C PHE A 133 -9.25 0.28 -15.47
N GLY A 134 -9.49 -1.02 -15.26
CA GLY A 134 -8.95 -2.09 -16.07
C GLY A 134 -7.53 -2.51 -15.67
N PRO A 135 -6.98 -3.55 -16.33
CA PRO A 135 -5.59 -3.96 -16.17
C PRO A 135 -4.62 -2.82 -16.51
N GLY A 136 -3.43 -2.85 -15.94
CA GLY A 136 -2.39 -1.83 -16.11
C GLY A 136 -2.48 -0.68 -15.11
N VAL A 137 -3.62 -0.49 -14.44
CA VAL A 137 -3.74 0.54 -13.39
C VAL A 137 -2.74 0.33 -12.26
N ALA A 138 -2.38 -0.92 -11.94
CA ALA A 138 -1.41 -1.20 -10.91
C ALA A 138 0.02 -0.82 -11.29
N VAL A 139 0.30 -0.74 -12.60
CA VAL A 139 1.57 -0.22 -13.10
C VAL A 139 1.63 1.29 -12.89
N VAL A 140 0.54 1.99 -13.21
CA VAL A 140 0.50 3.47 -13.23
C VAL A 140 0.22 4.07 -11.86
N VAL A 141 -0.60 3.42 -11.03
CA VAL A 141 -0.96 3.94 -9.71
C VAL A 141 0.20 3.80 -8.75
N GLY A 142 0.44 4.89 -8.02
CA GLY A 142 1.44 4.96 -6.98
C GLY A 142 2.82 5.40 -7.45
N CYS A 143 2.92 5.72 -8.73
CA CYS A 143 4.04 6.36 -9.38
C CYS A 143 4.47 7.63 -8.63
N ASP A 144 3.57 8.62 -8.55
CA ASP A 144 3.87 9.88 -7.85
C ASP A 144 3.30 9.88 -6.43
N ILE A 145 2.37 8.96 -6.16
CA ILE A 145 1.71 8.84 -4.86
C ILE A 145 2.29 7.66 -4.11
N ALA A 146 2.93 7.90 -2.97
CA ALA A 146 3.44 6.81 -2.14
C ALA A 146 2.37 5.74 -1.88
N GLU A 147 2.74 4.45 -1.93
CA GLU A 147 1.83 3.33 -1.69
C GLU A 147 1.04 3.49 -0.37
N SER A 148 1.70 3.99 0.67
CA SER A 148 1.08 4.26 1.97
C SER A 148 -0.04 5.31 1.93
N THR A 149 -0.03 6.21 0.94
CA THR A 149 -1.03 7.25 0.74
C THR A 149 -2.31 6.65 0.18
N TRP A 150 -2.27 6.02 -1.00
CA TRP A 150 -3.49 5.47 -1.59
C TRP A 150 -3.95 4.19 -0.91
N SER A 151 -3.04 3.34 -0.42
CA SER A 151 -3.46 2.08 0.21
C SER A 151 -4.19 2.31 1.54
N LYS A 152 -3.78 3.29 2.35
CA LYS A 152 -4.45 3.58 3.63
C LYS A 152 -5.70 4.44 3.46
N VAL A 153 -5.73 5.33 2.47
CA VAL A 153 -6.77 6.38 2.33
C VAL A 153 -7.85 6.05 1.31
N LEU A 154 -7.70 4.96 0.54
CA LEU A 154 -8.81 4.38 -0.22
C LEU A 154 -9.46 3.25 0.58
N PRO A 155 -10.57 3.49 1.30
CA PRO A 155 -11.39 2.43 1.87
C PRO A 155 -11.86 1.46 0.79
N LYS A 156 -12.26 0.25 1.21
CA LYS A 156 -12.73 -0.76 0.26
C LYS A 156 -13.95 -0.27 -0.53
N LYS A 157 -14.86 0.48 0.10
CA LYS A 157 -16.08 1.10 -0.46
C LYS A 157 -16.62 2.19 0.50
N ASP A 158 -16.36 3.46 0.23
CA ASP A 158 -17.00 4.58 0.93
C ASP A 158 -17.12 5.81 0.01
N ASP A 159 -17.77 6.88 0.47
CA ASP A 159 -17.95 8.10 -0.33
C ASP A 159 -16.63 8.77 -0.71
N LYS A 160 -15.60 8.66 0.16
CA LYS A 160 -14.24 9.15 -0.14
C LYS A 160 -13.63 8.38 -1.30
N PHE A 161 -13.75 7.05 -1.30
CA PHE A 161 -13.30 6.20 -2.40
C PHE A 161 -13.97 6.62 -3.71
N ASN A 162 -15.31 6.76 -3.73
CA ASN A 162 -16.03 7.16 -4.94
C ASN A 162 -15.57 8.52 -5.47
N LYS A 163 -15.38 9.52 -4.59
CA LYS A 163 -14.85 10.84 -4.99
C LYS A 163 -13.46 10.77 -5.62
N VAL A 164 -12.54 9.99 -5.03
CA VAL A 164 -11.20 9.82 -5.62
C VAL A 164 -11.27 9.09 -6.95
N ILE A 165 -12.13 8.06 -7.07
CA ILE A 165 -12.33 7.34 -8.31
C ILE A 165 -12.89 8.26 -9.40
N ASP A 166 -13.89 9.07 -9.09
CA ASP A 166 -14.50 10.01 -10.04
C ASP A 166 -13.52 11.08 -10.50
N HIS A 167 -12.68 11.59 -9.58
CA HIS A 167 -11.57 12.45 -9.95
C HIS A 167 -10.55 11.74 -10.85
N TRP A 168 -10.09 10.54 -10.49
CA TRP A 168 -9.12 9.81 -11.31
C TRP A 168 -9.65 9.40 -12.69
N ARG A 169 -10.97 9.23 -12.85
CA ARG A 169 -11.59 9.01 -14.16
C ARG A 169 -11.45 10.20 -15.11
N SER A 170 -11.31 11.43 -14.61
CA SER A 170 -11.10 12.63 -15.45
C SER A 170 -9.63 12.91 -15.76
N THR A 171 -8.70 12.13 -15.20
CA THR A 171 -7.26 12.24 -15.47
C THR A 171 -6.81 11.37 -16.64
N SER A 172 -5.50 11.38 -16.95
CA SER A 172 -4.87 10.46 -17.91
C SER A 172 -4.79 9.00 -17.42
N LEU A 173 -5.14 8.73 -16.16
CA LEU A 173 -4.99 7.40 -15.56
C LEU A 173 -5.69 6.26 -16.35
N PRO A 174 -6.94 6.40 -16.84
CA PRO A 174 -7.60 5.33 -17.58
C PRO A 174 -6.92 5.01 -18.91
N GLU A 175 -6.40 6.02 -19.60
CA GLU A 175 -5.65 5.86 -20.85
C GLU A 175 -4.32 5.14 -20.60
N LEU A 176 -3.57 5.60 -19.60
CA LEU A 176 -2.30 4.98 -19.22
C LEU A 176 -2.49 3.55 -18.72
N ALA A 177 -3.51 3.27 -17.92
CA ALA A 177 -3.83 1.92 -17.49
C ALA A 177 -4.01 0.99 -18.71
N ARG A 178 -4.82 1.41 -19.69
CA ARG A 178 -5.00 0.66 -20.94
C ARG A 178 -3.69 0.45 -21.70
N LYS A 179 -2.84 1.48 -21.78
CA LYS A 179 -1.52 1.41 -22.43
C LYS A 179 -0.61 0.35 -21.80
N TYR A 180 -0.62 0.22 -20.48
CA TYR A 180 0.23 -0.72 -19.74
C TYR A 180 -0.45 -2.05 -19.41
N ALA A 181 -1.69 -2.27 -19.86
CA ALA A 181 -2.47 -3.48 -19.57
C ALA A 181 -1.76 -4.77 -20.04
N SER A 182 -1.30 -4.82 -21.29
CA SER A 182 -0.65 -5.99 -21.87
C SER A 182 0.67 -6.33 -21.16
N MET A 183 1.45 -5.30 -20.83
CA MET A 183 2.69 -5.45 -20.09
C MET A 183 2.43 -6.03 -18.68
N GLN A 184 1.44 -5.51 -17.97
CA GLN A 184 1.07 -6.01 -16.66
C GLN A 184 0.68 -7.50 -16.71
N SER A 185 -0.18 -7.88 -17.67
CA SER A 185 -0.58 -9.28 -17.86
C SER A 185 0.64 -10.17 -18.15
N THR A 186 1.52 -9.75 -19.05
CA THR A 186 2.74 -10.49 -19.40
C THR A 186 3.64 -10.74 -18.19
N VAL A 187 3.84 -9.71 -17.36
CA VAL A 187 4.64 -9.83 -16.13
C VAL A 187 3.98 -10.78 -15.14
N ILE A 188 2.68 -10.62 -14.89
CA ILE A 188 1.95 -11.48 -13.93
C ILE A 188 1.95 -12.94 -14.40
N GLU A 189 1.65 -13.21 -15.66
CA GLU A 189 1.62 -14.56 -16.22
C GLU A 189 2.99 -15.22 -16.21
N SER A 190 4.03 -14.49 -16.63
CA SER A 190 5.42 -14.99 -16.58
C SER A 190 5.84 -15.34 -15.15
N GLN A 191 5.52 -14.47 -14.18
CA GLN A 191 5.89 -14.69 -12.78
C GLN A 191 5.06 -15.81 -12.13
N LEU A 192 3.76 -15.92 -12.46
CA LEU A 192 2.91 -17.03 -12.01
C LEU A 192 3.45 -18.37 -12.52
N CYS A 193 3.85 -18.44 -13.80
CA CYS A 193 4.44 -19.64 -14.37
C CYS A 193 5.75 -20.04 -13.65
N ILE A 194 6.62 -19.07 -13.35
CA ILE A 194 7.84 -19.32 -12.56
C ILE A 194 7.48 -19.83 -11.16
N PHE A 195 6.54 -19.17 -10.48
CA PHE A 195 6.13 -19.52 -9.13
C PHE A 195 5.51 -20.93 -9.06
N GLU A 196 4.63 -21.27 -10.00
CA GLU A 196 4.02 -22.60 -10.12
C GLU A 196 5.06 -23.67 -10.43
N ARG A 197 6.05 -23.39 -11.31
CA ARG A 197 7.16 -24.32 -11.58
C ARG A 197 8.02 -24.56 -10.34
N LEU A 198 8.38 -23.51 -9.60
CA LEU A 198 9.16 -23.63 -8.37
C LEU A 198 8.43 -24.46 -7.30
N MET A 199 7.09 -24.41 -7.28
CA MET A 199 6.29 -25.27 -6.41
C MET A 199 6.31 -26.74 -6.85
N LEU A 200 6.23 -27.03 -8.16
CA LEU A 200 6.16 -28.40 -8.68
C LEU A 200 7.51 -29.14 -8.65
N THR A 201 8.64 -28.44 -8.83
CA THR A 201 9.96 -29.08 -8.86
C THR A 201 10.54 -29.36 -7.47
N TRP A 202 9.76 -29.15 -6.40
CA TRP A 202 10.28 -29.21 -5.06
C TRP A 202 10.24 -30.63 -4.46
N PRO A 203 11.37 -31.16 -3.91
CA PRO A 203 11.36 -32.45 -3.21
C PRO A 203 10.54 -32.34 -1.91
N GLY A 204 9.34 -32.91 -1.92
CA GLY A 204 8.40 -32.89 -0.79
C GLY A 204 6.93 -32.98 -1.17
N VAL A 205 6.59 -32.77 -2.45
CA VAL A 205 5.35 -33.22 -3.10
C VAL A 205 5.64 -34.51 -3.86
#